data_AF-A0A7S1UXU0-F1
#
_entry.id   AF-A0A7S1UXU0-F1
#
_cell.length_a   1.000
_cell.length_b   1.000
_cell.length_c   1.000
_cell.angle_alpha   90.00
_cell.angle_beta   90.00
_cell.angle_gamma   90.00
#
_symmetry.space_group_name_H-M   'P 1'
#
loop_
_entity.id
_entity.type
_entity.pdbx_description
1 polymer ?
#
loop_
_entity_poly.entity_id
_entity_poly.type
_entity_poly.pdbx_seq_one_letter_code
_entity_poly.pdbx_strand_id
1 'polypeptide(L)'
;QQIASPQLRSSPSMNEGVPAQQQEAPQEEEPRTQPQPTLPPVEFQPALAPRGDRPIIFTFFEPADTDHTGMYEEDNDRLIQAWATTWLEIGWEPRILNFDVVRQHPDFDSFDRMMNGLPFRQFDRSCFYRWLAMGVVGGGWLSDFDTFPLDRITWKSTNGGAD
;
A
#
# COMPACT_ATOMS: atom_id res chain seq x y z
N GLN A 1 6.41 83.42 0.33
CA GLN A 1 6.42 83.27 1.80
C GLN A 1 7.31 82.08 2.12
N GLN A 2 8.33 82.33 2.93
CA GLN A 2 9.20 81.39 3.66
C GLN A 2 8.27 80.55 4.59
N ILE A 3 8.48 79.30 5.00
CA ILE A 3 9.49 78.78 5.95
C ILE A 3 9.25 77.24 6.10
N ALA A 4 10.37 76.52 6.17
CA ALA A 4 10.77 75.30 6.92
C ALA A 4 9.79 74.21 7.43
N SER A 5 10.38 73.00 7.44
CA SER A 5 10.01 71.77 8.16
C SER A 5 9.64 71.95 9.63
N PRO A 6 8.97 70.95 10.21
CA PRO A 6 9.23 70.56 11.59
C PRO A 6 9.55 69.08 11.74
N GLN A 7 10.65 68.82 12.43
CA GLN A 7 10.91 67.60 13.20
C GLN A 7 10.70 67.92 14.68
N LEU A 8 10.54 66.84 15.47
CA LEU A 8 10.56 66.72 16.93
C LEU A 8 9.20 66.86 17.66
N ARG A 9 8.77 65.77 18.31
CA ARG A 9 9.06 65.58 19.75
C ARG A 9 8.73 64.16 20.24
N SER A 10 9.61 63.71 21.12
CA SER A 10 9.69 62.40 21.76
C SER A 10 8.82 62.28 23.03
N SER A 11 8.53 61.02 23.42
CA SER A 11 8.55 60.42 24.78
C SER A 11 7.27 59.60 25.07
N PRO A 12 7.27 58.64 26.03
CA PRO A 12 8.37 57.87 26.61
C PRO A 12 8.17 56.34 26.53
N SER A 13 9.29 55.64 26.66
CA SER A 13 9.37 54.22 27.00
C SER A 13 8.89 53.98 28.42
N MET A 14 7.97 53.04 28.62
CA MET A 14 7.91 52.09 29.73
C MET A 14 6.85 51.03 29.39
N ASN A 15 7.25 49.78 29.20
CA ASN A 15 6.46 48.70 29.78
C ASN A 15 7.41 47.60 30.24
N GLU A 16 7.35 47.39 31.55
CA GLU A 16 8.18 46.47 32.32
C GLU A 16 7.73 45.02 32.10
N GLY A 17 8.64 44.12 32.47
CA GLY A 17 8.64 42.69 32.19
C GLY A 17 7.34 41.93 32.44
N VAL A 18 6.98 41.12 31.45
CA VAL A 18 6.32 39.83 31.67
C VAL A 18 7.41 38.76 31.58
N PRO A 19 7.62 37.91 32.61
CA PRO A 19 8.62 36.86 32.54
C PRO A 19 8.19 35.84 31.48
N ALA A 20 9.09 35.57 30.53
CA ALA A 20 8.93 34.52 29.54
C ALA A 20 8.79 33.17 30.25
N GLN A 21 7.59 32.61 30.26
CA GLN A 21 7.40 31.20 30.52
C GLN A 21 8.06 30.45 29.36
N GLN A 22 9.19 29.82 29.63
CA GLN A 22 9.80 28.85 28.73
C GLN A 22 8.79 27.72 28.54
N GLN A 23 8.14 27.68 27.39
CA GLN A 23 7.47 26.47 26.92
C GLN A 23 8.58 25.46 26.63
N GLU A 24 8.70 24.45 27.48
CA GLU A 24 9.47 23.25 27.16
C GLU A 24 8.89 22.64 25.89
N ALA A 25 9.76 22.44 24.90
CA ALA A 25 9.41 21.78 23.65
C ALA A 25 8.85 20.37 23.95
N PRO A 26 7.88 19.86 23.17
CA PRO A 26 7.47 18.47 23.26
C PRO A 26 8.70 17.59 23.09
N GLN A 27 9.00 16.74 24.06
CA GLN A 27 10.02 15.72 23.90
C GLN A 27 9.56 14.80 22.78
N GLU A 28 10.33 14.76 21.68
CA GLU A 28 10.16 13.78 20.61
C GLU A 28 10.37 12.40 21.24
N GLU A 29 9.28 11.66 21.47
CA GLU A 29 9.38 10.25 21.83
C GLU A 29 10.06 9.52 20.67
N GLU A 30 11.23 8.94 20.93
CA GLU A 30 11.89 8.08 19.95
C GLU A 30 10.95 6.94 19.53
N PRO A 31 10.92 6.59 18.22
CA PRO A 31 10.04 5.55 17.73
C PRO A 31 10.36 4.23 18.43
N ARG A 32 9.35 3.67 19.12
CA ARG A 32 9.42 2.35 19.75
C ARG A 32 9.67 1.29 18.67
N THR A 33 10.92 0.88 18.51
CA THR A 33 11.30 -0.24 17.64
C THR A 33 10.82 -1.54 18.27
N GLN A 34 9.60 -1.97 17.91
CA GLN A 34 9.18 -3.34 18.21
C GLN A 34 9.97 -4.30 17.31
N PRO A 35 10.50 -5.41 17.83
CA PRO A 35 11.16 -6.40 16.99
C PRO A 35 10.12 -7.03 16.06
N GLN A 36 10.26 -6.77 14.76
CA GLN A 36 9.41 -7.38 13.74
C GLN A 36 9.64 -8.91 13.73
N PRO A 37 8.57 -9.72 13.68
CA PRO A 37 8.70 -11.14 13.38
C PRO A 37 9.29 -11.26 11.97
N THR A 38 10.46 -11.89 11.85
CA THR A 38 11.00 -12.29 10.55
C THR A 38 10.06 -13.32 9.93
N LEU A 39 9.22 -12.88 9.00
CA LEU A 39 8.35 -13.76 8.25
C LEU A 39 9.14 -14.42 7.11
N PRO A 40 8.78 -15.66 6.72
CA PRO A 40 9.37 -16.29 5.56
C PRO A 40 9.02 -15.50 4.29
N PRO A 41 9.91 -15.47 3.27
CA PRO A 41 9.63 -14.85 1.98
C PRO A 41 8.39 -15.46 1.31
N VAL A 42 7.55 -14.62 0.71
CA VAL A 42 6.43 -15.07 -0.13
C VAL A 42 7.00 -15.72 -1.39
N GLU A 43 6.70 -17.01 -1.58
CA GLU A 43 7.23 -17.80 -2.69
C GLU A 43 6.24 -17.79 -3.88
N PHE A 44 6.65 -17.22 -5.01
CA PHE A 44 5.85 -17.18 -6.24
C PHE A 44 5.91 -18.54 -6.96
N GLN A 45 4.84 -19.33 -6.88
CA GLN A 45 4.79 -20.64 -7.52
C GLN A 45 4.11 -20.59 -8.91
N PRO A 46 4.78 -21.03 -9.99
CA PRO A 46 4.20 -21.10 -11.33
C PRO A 46 3.07 -22.14 -11.37
N ALA A 47 2.01 -21.80 -12.10
CA ALA A 47 0.70 -22.42 -11.99
C ALA A 47 0.58 -23.79 -12.68
N LEU A 48 1.22 -24.79 -12.10
CA LEU A 48 0.88 -26.19 -12.33
C LEU A 48 0.73 -26.86 -10.97
N ALA A 49 -0.30 -26.50 -10.22
CA ALA A 49 -0.63 -27.21 -8.99
C ALA A 49 -1.38 -28.52 -9.35
N PRO A 50 -0.84 -29.70 -8.99
CA PRO A 50 -1.65 -30.91 -8.91
C PRO A 50 -2.79 -30.66 -7.92
N ARG A 51 -3.99 -31.20 -8.18
CA ARG A 51 -5.16 -31.03 -7.30
C ARG A 51 -4.83 -31.48 -5.86
N GLY A 52 -4.47 -30.54 -5.00
CA GLY A 52 -4.73 -30.65 -3.57
C GLY A 52 -6.24 -30.52 -3.36
N ASP A 53 -6.74 -31.00 -2.22
CA ASP A 53 -8.18 -31.02 -1.91
C ASP A 53 -8.86 -29.63 -1.87
N ARG A 54 -8.11 -28.53 -2.06
CA ARG A 54 -8.59 -27.15 -2.00
C ARG A 54 -8.72 -26.52 -3.40
N PRO A 55 -9.81 -25.80 -3.69
CA PRO A 55 -9.90 -25.00 -4.92
C PRO A 55 -8.87 -23.86 -4.91
N ILE A 56 -8.34 -23.52 -6.08
CA ILE A 56 -7.35 -22.46 -6.24
C ILE A 56 -8.07 -21.12 -6.46
N ILE A 57 -7.61 -20.09 -5.75
CA ILE A 57 -7.98 -18.71 -6.04
C ILE A 57 -6.74 -17.90 -6.37
N PHE A 58 -6.79 -17.19 -7.49
CA PHE A 58 -5.73 -16.32 -7.93
C PHE A 58 -5.99 -14.89 -7.47
N THR A 59 -4.91 -14.13 -7.31
CA THR A 59 -4.93 -12.67 -7.43
C THR A 59 -3.82 -12.22 -8.37
N PHE A 60 -3.90 -10.97 -8.81
CA PHE A 60 -2.82 -10.32 -9.55
C PHE A 60 -2.34 -9.12 -8.76
N PHE A 61 -1.04 -9.09 -8.47
CA PHE A 61 -0.43 -8.02 -7.72
C PHE A 61 0.92 -7.66 -8.33
N GLU A 62 1.09 -6.37 -8.60
CA GLU A 62 2.34 -5.77 -9.01
C GLU A 62 2.56 -4.54 -8.13
N PRO A 63 3.66 -4.43 -7.38
CA PRO A 63 3.95 -3.24 -6.59
C PRO A 63 3.93 -2.01 -7.51
N ALA A 64 3.07 -1.04 -7.19
CA ALA A 64 3.12 0.26 -7.86
C ALA A 64 4.22 1.12 -7.23
N ASP A 65 4.84 2.00 -8.03
CA ASP A 65 5.76 3.00 -7.49
C ASP A 65 5.09 3.81 -6.37
N THR A 66 5.82 3.96 -5.26
CA THR A 66 5.35 4.54 -3.98
C THR A 66 4.73 5.92 -4.14
N ASP A 67 5.10 6.64 -5.20
CA ASP A 67 4.64 8.00 -5.50
C ASP A 67 3.15 8.08 -5.92
N HIS A 68 2.50 6.95 -6.18
CA HIS A 68 1.17 6.93 -6.80
C HIS A 68 0.06 6.35 -5.95
N THR A 69 0.36 5.52 -4.95
CA THR A 69 -0.64 4.85 -4.12
C THR A 69 -0.64 5.33 -2.67
N GLY A 70 0.43 5.99 -2.22
CA GLY A 70 0.62 6.33 -0.81
C GLY A 70 0.84 5.11 0.09
N MET A 71 1.03 3.92 -0.49
CA MET A 71 1.38 2.69 0.21
C MET A 71 2.89 2.44 0.07
N TYR A 72 3.57 2.25 1.20
CA TYR A 72 4.97 1.86 1.21
C TYR A 72 5.12 0.37 0.86
N GLU A 73 6.31 -0.05 0.46
CA GLU A 73 6.61 -1.45 0.10
C GLU A 73 6.19 -2.43 1.22
N GLU A 74 6.41 -2.09 2.49
CA GLU A 74 5.99 -2.91 3.63
C GLU A 74 4.46 -3.09 3.73
N ASP A 75 3.67 -2.10 3.29
CA ASP A 75 2.21 -2.18 3.35
C ASP A 75 1.64 -3.07 2.23
N ASN A 76 2.34 -3.12 1.09
CA ASN A 76 2.03 -4.03 -0.02
C ASN A 76 2.14 -5.50 0.42
N ASP A 77 3.25 -5.86 1.08
CA ASP A 77 3.49 -7.22 1.56
C ASP A 77 2.46 -7.62 2.62
N ARG A 78 2.16 -6.72 3.56
CA ARG A 78 1.14 -6.96 4.59
C ARG A 78 -0.24 -7.17 3.98
N LEU A 79 -0.61 -6.38 2.97
CA LEU A 79 -1.91 -6.50 2.30
C LEU A 79 -2.04 -7.86 1.59
N ILE A 80 -1.04 -8.24 0.79
CA ILE A 80 -1.06 -9.50 0.05
C ILE A 80 -1.00 -10.70 0.98
N GLN A 81 -0.25 -10.61 2.08
CA GLN A 81 -0.23 -11.65 3.10
C GLN A 81 -1.59 -11.79 3.79
N ALA A 82 -2.24 -10.68 4.15
CA ALA A 82 -3.58 -10.71 4.73
C ALA A 82 -4.58 -11.34 3.75
N TRP A 83 -4.52 -10.96 2.47
CA TRP A 83 -5.35 -11.55 1.42
C TRP A 83 -5.13 -13.07 1.34
N ALA A 84 -3.89 -13.53 1.20
CA ALA A 84 -3.60 -14.96 1.10
C ALA A 84 -4.04 -15.73 2.35
N THR A 85 -3.78 -15.19 3.54
CA THR A 85 -4.15 -15.82 4.81
C THR A 85 -5.66 -16.00 4.91
N THR A 86 -6.43 -14.96 4.61
CA THR A 86 -7.89 -15.01 4.74
C THR A 86 -8.54 -15.99 3.77
N TRP A 87 -8.07 -16.08 2.52
CA TRP A 87 -8.54 -17.09 1.57
C TRP A 87 -8.12 -18.51 1.96
N LEU A 88 -6.91 -18.68 2.50
CA LEU A 88 -6.42 -19.96 2.99
C LEU A 88 -7.27 -20.49 4.16
N GLU A 89 -7.60 -19.62 5.12
CA GLU A 89 -8.42 -19.94 6.29
C GLU A 89 -9.82 -20.44 5.92
N ILE A 90 -10.39 -19.93 4.83
CA ILE A 90 -11.72 -20.36 4.36
C ILE A 90 -11.67 -21.52 3.36
N GLY A 91 -10.51 -22.18 3.23
CA GLY A 91 -10.36 -23.44 2.52
C GLY A 91 -9.93 -23.35 1.06
N TRP A 92 -9.45 -22.18 0.60
CA TRP A 92 -8.87 -22.02 -0.73
C TRP A 92 -7.36 -22.18 -0.70
N GLU A 93 -6.78 -22.41 -1.88
CA GLU A 93 -5.33 -22.35 -2.12
C GLU A 93 -5.03 -21.01 -2.84
N PRO A 94 -4.53 -19.98 -2.13
CA PRO A 94 -4.22 -18.69 -2.72
C PRO A 94 -2.98 -18.76 -3.63
N ARG A 95 -3.03 -18.10 -4.79
CA ARG A 95 -1.92 -18.01 -5.75
C ARG A 95 -1.79 -16.57 -6.26
N ILE A 96 -0.61 -15.97 -6.09
CA ILE A 96 -0.35 -14.59 -6.48
C ILE A 96 0.36 -14.58 -7.84
N LEU A 97 -0.24 -13.91 -8.81
CA LEU A 97 0.32 -13.68 -10.14
C LEU A 97 0.90 -12.27 -10.21
N ASN A 98 1.93 -12.10 -11.03
CA ASN A 98 2.61 -10.81 -11.24
C ASN A 98 2.96 -10.64 -12.74
N PHE A 99 3.67 -9.57 -13.07
CA PHE A 99 4.01 -9.27 -14.46
C PHE A 99 4.96 -10.29 -15.11
N ASP A 100 5.73 -11.06 -14.34
CA ASP A 100 6.57 -12.13 -14.90
C ASP A 100 5.74 -13.27 -15.51
N VAL A 101 4.56 -13.54 -14.95
CA VAL A 101 3.60 -14.47 -15.54
C VAL A 101 3.01 -13.88 -16.82
N VAL A 102 2.68 -12.59 -16.82
CA VAL A 102 2.10 -11.90 -17.99
C VAL A 102 3.02 -11.99 -19.21
N ARG A 103 4.33 -11.81 -19.02
CA ARG A 103 5.35 -11.88 -20.08
C ARG A 103 5.44 -13.25 -20.77
N GLN A 104 4.91 -14.30 -20.14
CA GLN A 104 4.89 -15.66 -20.70
C GLN A 104 3.71 -15.87 -21.65
N HIS A 105 2.75 -14.93 -21.73
CA HIS A 105 1.60 -15.06 -22.62
C HIS A 105 2.05 -14.95 -24.09
N PRO A 106 1.64 -15.86 -24.99
CA PRO A 106 2.06 -15.83 -26.40
C PRO A 106 1.76 -14.51 -27.12
N ASP A 107 0.66 -13.86 -26.76
CA ASP A 107 0.24 -12.58 -27.35
C ASP A 107 0.74 -11.35 -26.58
N PHE A 108 1.64 -11.51 -25.60
CA PHE A 108 2.09 -10.42 -24.72
C PHE A 108 2.55 -9.19 -25.52
N ASP A 109 3.49 -9.35 -26.45
CA ASP A 109 4.05 -8.23 -27.21
C ASP A 109 2.98 -7.48 -28.03
N SER A 110 2.01 -8.21 -28.59
CA SER A 110 0.92 -7.61 -29.36
C SER A 110 -0.02 -6.82 -28.45
N PHE A 111 -0.37 -7.41 -27.31
CA PHE A 111 -1.23 -6.79 -26.31
C PHE A 111 -0.58 -5.56 -25.69
N ASP A 112 0.71 -5.65 -25.33
CA ASP A 112 1.47 -4.56 -24.73
C ASP A 112 1.58 -3.34 -25.67
N ARG A 113 1.89 -3.58 -26.95
CA ARG A 113 1.88 -2.53 -27.98
C ARG A 113 0.53 -1.84 -28.11
N MET A 114 -0.56 -2.61 -28.08
CA MET A 114 -1.92 -2.04 -28.10
C MET A 114 -2.19 -1.19 -26.86
N MET A 115 -1.87 -1.70 -25.65
CA MET A 115 -2.06 -0.98 -24.39
C MET A 115 -1.24 0.32 -24.32
N ASN A 116 -0.03 0.32 -24.89
CA ASN A 116 0.81 1.51 -25.01
C ASN A 116 0.20 2.62 -25.88
N GLY A 117 -0.68 2.27 -26.82
CA GLY A 117 -1.41 3.23 -27.66
C GLY A 117 -2.67 3.82 -27.00
N LEU A 118 -3.05 3.35 -25.81
CA LEU A 118 -4.26 3.77 -25.11
C LEU A 118 -3.93 4.78 -23.99
N PRO A 119 -4.86 5.70 -23.65
CA PRO A 119 -4.65 6.73 -22.64
C PRO A 119 -4.80 6.21 -21.20
N PHE A 120 -4.36 4.97 -20.93
CA PHE A 120 -4.41 4.35 -19.61
C PHE A 120 -3.11 4.58 -18.85
N ARG A 121 -3.21 4.93 -17.57
CA ARG A 121 -2.05 4.99 -16.66
C ARG A 121 -1.53 3.58 -16.39
N GLN A 122 -0.29 3.44 -15.96
CA GLN A 122 0.34 2.15 -15.69
C GLN A 122 -0.51 1.26 -14.76
N PHE A 123 -1.04 1.84 -13.68
CA PHE A 123 -1.94 1.13 -12.76
C PHE A 123 -3.21 0.62 -13.47
N ASP A 124 -3.88 1.45 -14.28
CA ASP A 124 -5.09 1.04 -15.01
C ASP A 124 -4.79 -0.10 -16.00
N ARG A 125 -3.58 -0.15 -16.55
CA ARG A 125 -3.16 -1.24 -17.45
C ARG A 125 -3.02 -2.58 -16.71
N SER A 126 -2.62 -2.56 -15.43
CA SER A 126 -2.51 -3.76 -14.59
C SER A 126 -3.83 -4.54 -14.51
N CYS A 127 -4.96 -3.82 -14.49
CA CYS A 127 -6.31 -4.39 -14.52
C CYS A 127 -6.61 -5.18 -15.79
N PHE A 128 -5.86 -4.98 -16.87
CA PHE A 128 -5.97 -5.76 -18.09
C PHE A 128 -4.93 -6.89 -18.13
N TYR A 129 -3.70 -6.62 -17.69
CA TYR A 129 -2.64 -7.63 -17.66
C TYR A 129 -2.98 -8.83 -16.76
N ARG A 130 -3.77 -8.66 -15.70
CA ARG A 130 -4.27 -9.80 -14.89
C ARG A 130 -4.98 -10.87 -15.71
N TRP A 131 -5.67 -10.49 -16.79
CA TRP A 131 -6.35 -11.45 -17.66
C TRP A 131 -5.39 -12.21 -18.57
N LEU A 132 -4.28 -11.61 -18.98
CA LEU A 132 -3.19 -12.31 -19.66
C LEU A 132 -2.52 -13.31 -18.73
N ALA A 133 -2.25 -12.91 -17.49
CA ALA A 133 -1.72 -13.82 -16.47
C ALA A 133 -2.67 -15.01 -16.25
N MET A 134 -3.98 -14.77 -16.16
CA MET A 134 -4.99 -15.82 -16.07
C MET A 134 -4.99 -16.75 -17.30
N GLY A 135 -4.77 -16.21 -18.50
CA GLY A 135 -4.60 -17.02 -19.72
C GLY A 135 -3.39 -17.95 -19.65
N VAL A 136 -2.25 -17.47 -19.13
CA VAL A 136 -1.02 -18.27 -18.97
C VAL A 136 -1.23 -19.44 -18.01
N VAL A 137 -1.94 -19.22 -16.91
CA VAL A 137 -2.17 -20.24 -15.87
C VAL A 137 -3.34 -21.20 -16.17
N GLY A 138 -4.01 -21.04 -17.31
CA GLY A 138 -5.12 -21.89 -17.73
C GLY A 138 -6.50 -21.50 -17.19
N GLY A 139 -6.64 -20.29 -16.64
CA GLY A 139 -7.90 -19.74 -16.12
C GLY A 139 -8.21 -20.14 -14.67
N GLY A 140 -9.45 -19.90 -14.24
CA GLY A 140 -9.93 -20.22 -12.89
C GLY A 140 -10.61 -19.05 -12.17
N TRP A 141 -10.59 -19.09 -10.84
CA TRP A 141 -11.13 -18.02 -10.00
C TRP A 141 -10.07 -16.97 -9.72
N LEU A 142 -10.40 -15.72 -10.00
CA LEU A 142 -9.56 -14.55 -9.71
C LEU A 142 -10.33 -13.63 -8.78
N SER A 143 -9.66 -13.16 -7.73
CA SER A 143 -10.13 -12.09 -6.86
C SER A 143 -9.14 -10.94 -6.93
N ASP A 144 -9.66 -9.72 -6.82
CA ASP A 144 -8.78 -8.56 -6.59
C ASP A 144 -8.10 -8.69 -5.23
N PHE A 145 -6.89 -8.14 -5.15
CA PHE A 145 -6.02 -8.25 -3.96
C PHE A 145 -6.59 -7.46 -2.76
N ASP A 146 -7.53 -6.56 -3.01
CA ASP A 146 -8.29 -5.78 -2.03
C ASP A 146 -9.66 -6.41 -1.69
N THR A 147 -9.96 -7.61 -2.21
CA THR A 147 -11.22 -8.32 -1.99
C THR A 147 -11.04 -9.50 -1.01
N PHE A 148 -11.74 -9.43 0.13
CA PHE A 148 -11.59 -10.35 1.26
C PHE A 148 -12.86 -11.16 1.55
N PRO A 149 -12.75 -12.44 1.97
CA PRO A 149 -13.89 -13.27 2.31
C PRO A 149 -14.37 -13.04 3.76
N LEU A 150 -14.98 -11.89 4.03
CA LEU A 150 -15.26 -11.40 5.39
C LEU A 150 -16.26 -12.23 6.21
N ASP A 151 -17.19 -12.95 5.59
CA ASP A 151 -18.30 -13.63 6.29
C ASP A 151 -17.87 -14.90 7.08
N ARG A 152 -16.62 -15.37 6.88
CA ARG A 152 -16.10 -16.60 7.51
C ARG A 152 -14.84 -16.41 8.35
N ILE A 153 -14.39 -15.18 8.52
CA ILE A 153 -13.16 -14.85 9.26
C ILE A 153 -13.57 -14.29 10.63
N THR A 154 -13.19 -14.98 11.70
CA THR A 154 -13.28 -14.41 13.05
C THR A 154 -12.10 -13.50 13.30
N TRP A 155 -12.27 -12.19 13.10
CA TRP A 155 -11.28 -11.20 13.51
C TRP A 155 -11.21 -11.17 15.04
N LYS A 156 -10.13 -11.73 15.60
CA LYS A 156 -9.87 -11.59 17.03
C LYS A 156 -9.41 -10.16 17.29
N SER A 157 -10.33 -9.29 17.69
CA SER A 157 -9.97 -7.98 18.23
C SER A 157 -9.13 -8.19 19.49
N THR A 158 -7.83 -7.93 19.42
CA THR A 158 -6.94 -7.91 20.59
C THR A 158 -7.20 -6.63 21.38
N ASN A 159 -8.39 -6.49 21.97
CA ASN A 159 -8.59 -5.59 23.10
C ASN A 159 -8.17 -6.35 24.36
N GLY A 160 -6.86 -6.57 24.49
CA GLY A 160 -6.25 -6.92 25.77
C GLY A 160 -6.13 -5.66 26.63
N GLY A 161 -7.28 -5.17 27.13
CA GLY A 161 -7.33 -4.23 28.24
C GLY A 161 -7.59 -5.02 29.51
N ALA A 162 -6.62 -4.99 30.42
CA ALA A 162 -6.66 -5.66 31.72
C ALA A 162 -7.81 -5.12 32.59
N ASP A 163 -8.48 -6.03 33.28
CA ASP A 163 -9.26 -5.75 34.50
C ASP A 163 -8.32 -5.36 35.67
#